data_AF-A0A520KRP0-F1
#
_entry.id   AF-A0A520KRP0-F1
#
_cell.length_a   1.000
_cell.length_b   1.000
_cell.length_c   1.000
_cell.angle_alpha   90.00
_cell.angle_beta   90.00
_cell.angle_gamma   90.00
#
_symmetry.space_group_name_H-M   'P 1'
#
loop_
_entity.id
_entity.type
_entity.pdbx_description
1 polymer ?
#
loop_
_entity_poly.entity_id
_entity_poly.type
_entity_poly.pdbx_seq_one_letter_code
_entity_poly.pdbx_strand_id
1 'polypeptide(L)'
;MKKYLKIVSIVVIVTLAIYPVISSVQAQQIYDPRDKNIPPIPDELKKFYNDFRQKHTPELIKFLLAGSWSSNIEKIARDFFSIGNYIIVHDTGKLQTNTSKLAEKYLNDNVIDPLKSKKSITLQTGETLKFKNLDRLNTAKLYYYYVRDHIFFPHSSKEGGVTNNIPGFNLLVSTTRERVRFPTETVATGVGACADQALLLATLLYMDGYEVAIGTAPSIGTVNEDGSITWGGYHVCVYLKDEGWGIGRHEFKEDDFGNNMDGKWIILDPINSPRHVQNMRMIGGGNVLEFGDDPAWLNIISFDDPLIGYALIDEKAAKEFSA
;
A
#
# COMPACT_ATOMS: atom_id res chain seq x y z
N MET A 1 47.83 -43.88 -7.86
CA MET A 1 47.67 -42.57 -7.19
C MET A 1 46.91 -41.51 -7.99
N LYS A 2 47.12 -41.31 -9.30
CA LYS A 2 46.46 -40.23 -10.07
C LYS A 2 44.95 -40.42 -10.40
N LYS A 3 44.38 -41.62 -10.24
CA LYS A 3 42.93 -41.85 -10.48
C LYS A 3 42.04 -41.57 -9.26
N TYR A 4 42.57 -41.71 -8.04
CA TYR A 4 41.81 -41.46 -6.81
C TYR A 4 41.70 -39.97 -6.45
N LEU A 5 42.68 -39.14 -6.83
CA LEU A 5 42.58 -37.69 -6.65
C LEU A 5 41.51 -37.03 -7.54
N LYS A 6 41.23 -37.56 -8.73
CA LYS A 6 40.18 -36.99 -9.61
C LYS A 6 38.76 -37.21 -9.08
N ILE A 7 38.52 -38.32 -8.37
CA ILE A 7 37.19 -38.63 -7.82
C ILE A 7 36.94 -37.80 -6.55
N VAL A 8 37.94 -37.59 -5.71
CA VAL A 8 37.82 -36.72 -4.53
C VAL A 8 37.62 -35.25 -4.93
N SER A 9 38.25 -34.77 -6.01
CA SER A 9 38.02 -33.41 -6.51
C SER A 9 36.62 -33.20 -7.10
N ILE A 10 36.00 -34.21 -7.72
CA ILE A 10 34.65 -34.09 -8.28
C ILE A 10 33.59 -34.17 -7.17
N VAL A 11 33.77 -35.02 -6.17
CA VAL A 11 32.83 -35.09 -5.03
C VAL A 11 32.89 -33.81 -4.19
N VAL A 12 34.06 -33.23 -3.96
CA VAL A 12 34.18 -31.95 -3.23
C VAL A 12 33.62 -30.77 -4.03
N ILE A 13 33.76 -30.74 -5.35
CA ILE A 13 33.14 -29.71 -6.20
C ILE A 13 31.62 -29.89 -6.28
N VAL A 14 31.09 -31.12 -6.30
CA VAL A 14 29.63 -31.35 -6.27
C VAL A 14 29.06 -31.06 -4.88
N THR A 15 29.79 -31.29 -3.79
CA THR A 15 29.33 -30.95 -2.43
C THR A 15 29.42 -29.43 -2.17
N LEU A 16 30.34 -28.71 -2.81
CA LEU A 16 30.47 -27.25 -2.73
C LEU A 16 29.65 -26.48 -3.79
N ALA A 17 29.24 -27.13 -4.88
CA ALA A 17 28.32 -26.57 -5.88
C ALA A 17 26.83 -26.87 -5.59
N ILE A 18 26.55 -27.72 -4.60
CA ILE A 18 25.21 -27.90 -4.01
C ILE A 18 25.03 -27.00 -2.76
N TYR A 19 26.03 -26.18 -2.44
CA TYR A 19 25.95 -25.18 -1.37
C TYR A 19 26.02 -23.71 -1.85
N PRO A 20 25.24 -23.27 -2.85
CA PRO A 20 24.49 -22.05 -2.63
C PRO A 20 23.31 -22.42 -1.71
N VAL A 21 23.53 -22.23 -0.41
CA VAL A 21 22.52 -21.63 0.45
C VAL A 21 21.11 -22.18 0.16
N ILE A 22 20.89 -23.41 0.62
CA ILE A 22 19.66 -23.73 1.32
C ILE A 22 19.63 -22.82 2.57
N SER A 23 19.52 -21.51 2.39
CA SER A 23 18.52 -20.79 3.16
C SER A 23 17.25 -21.29 2.49
N SER A 24 16.55 -22.30 2.99
CA SER A 24 15.71 -22.13 4.16
C SER A 24 14.96 -20.79 4.17
N VAL A 25 14.73 -20.16 3.02
CA VAL A 25 13.34 -19.90 2.66
C VAL A 25 12.78 -21.30 2.47
N GLN A 26 12.42 -21.93 3.59
CA GLN A 26 11.20 -22.73 3.56
C GLN A 26 10.27 -21.87 2.71
N ALA A 27 9.70 -22.45 1.65
CA ALA A 27 8.36 -22.03 1.31
C ALA A 27 7.54 -22.31 2.57
N GLN A 28 7.72 -21.49 3.62
CA GLN A 28 6.73 -21.20 4.62
C GLN A 28 5.57 -20.87 3.73
N GLN A 29 4.64 -21.82 3.71
CA GLN A 29 3.40 -21.73 3.00
C GLN A 29 2.86 -20.36 3.40
N ILE A 30 3.00 -19.37 2.49
CA ILE A 30 2.69 -17.99 2.83
C ILE A 30 1.23 -18.02 3.23
N TYR A 31 0.99 -17.74 4.51
CA TYR A 31 -0.33 -17.88 5.12
C TYR A 31 -1.34 -17.07 4.29
N ASP A 32 -2.54 -17.62 4.07
CA ASP A 32 -3.62 -16.85 3.44
C ASP A 32 -4.01 -15.74 4.42
N PRO A 33 -3.67 -14.48 4.14
CA PRO A 33 -3.76 -13.41 5.12
C PRO A 33 -5.21 -12.99 5.42
N ARG A 34 -6.14 -13.42 4.58
CA ARG A 34 -7.55 -13.02 4.63
C ARG A 34 -8.24 -13.65 5.83
N ASP A 35 -8.65 -12.80 6.77
CA ASP A 35 -9.49 -13.23 7.88
C ASP A 35 -10.94 -13.47 7.40
N LYS A 36 -11.30 -14.74 7.27
CA LYS A 36 -12.63 -15.17 6.82
C LYS A 36 -13.73 -14.89 7.86
N ASN A 37 -13.38 -14.45 9.07
CA ASN A 37 -14.33 -14.14 10.13
C ASN A 37 -14.78 -12.67 10.11
N ILE A 38 -14.17 -11.82 9.28
CA ILE A 38 -14.61 -10.44 9.13
C ILE A 38 -15.99 -10.45 8.45
N PRO A 39 -17.03 -9.83 9.06
CA PRO A 39 -18.36 -9.77 8.48
C PRO A 39 -18.37 -8.89 7.23
N PRO A 40 -19.28 -9.10 6.26
CA PRO A 40 -19.44 -8.18 5.14
C PRO A 40 -19.82 -6.77 5.62
N ILE A 41 -19.53 -5.75 4.82
CA ILE A 41 -19.97 -4.38 5.14
C ILE A 41 -21.52 -4.28 5.15
N PRO A 42 -22.10 -3.42 6.01
CA PRO A 42 -23.52 -3.10 5.99
C PRO A 42 -24.03 -2.64 4.61
N ASP A 43 -25.26 -3.01 4.25
CA ASP A 43 -25.87 -2.68 2.96
C ASP A 43 -25.97 -1.15 2.72
N GLU A 44 -26.17 -0.37 3.78
CA GLU A 44 -26.21 1.10 3.71
C GLU A 44 -24.85 1.67 3.27
N LEU A 45 -23.74 1.16 3.84
CA LEU A 45 -22.39 1.52 3.40
C LEU A 45 -22.14 1.11 1.96
N LYS A 46 -22.49 -0.14 1.63
CA LYS A 46 -22.32 -0.68 0.27
C LYS A 46 -23.05 0.17 -0.77
N LYS A 47 -24.29 0.60 -0.47
CA LYS A 47 -25.05 1.49 -1.35
C LYS A 47 -24.34 2.83 -1.50
N PHE A 48 -23.95 3.45 -0.38
CA PHE A 48 -23.25 4.74 -0.39
C PHE A 48 -21.95 4.70 -1.22
N TYR A 49 -21.09 3.68 -1.02
CA TYR A 49 -19.84 3.55 -1.77
C TYR A 49 -20.06 3.35 -3.26
N ASN A 50 -21.09 2.58 -3.64
CA ASN A 50 -21.46 2.42 -5.05
C ASN A 50 -21.93 3.73 -5.68
N ASP A 51 -22.80 4.48 -4.99
CA ASP A 51 -23.30 5.77 -5.47
C ASP A 51 -22.14 6.79 -5.59
N PHE A 52 -21.24 6.83 -4.60
CA PHE A 52 -20.04 7.65 -4.61
C PHE A 52 -19.14 7.34 -5.81
N ARG A 53 -18.82 6.06 -6.03
CA ARG A 53 -18.00 5.63 -7.17
C ARG A 53 -18.66 5.95 -8.51
N GLN A 54 -19.98 5.84 -8.63
CA GLN A 54 -20.68 6.20 -9.85
C GLN A 54 -20.51 7.69 -10.16
N LYS A 55 -20.62 8.55 -9.14
CA LYS A 55 -20.42 10.01 -9.26
C LYS A 55 -18.99 10.37 -9.68
N HIS A 56 -17.98 9.70 -9.11
CA HIS A 56 -16.55 10.02 -9.31
C HIS A 56 -15.82 9.06 -10.27
N THR A 57 -16.60 8.32 -11.06
CA THR A 57 -16.07 7.34 -12.01
C THR A 57 -15.05 7.93 -12.99
N PRO A 58 -15.30 9.09 -13.64
CA PRO A 58 -14.37 9.64 -14.61
C PRO A 58 -12.99 9.94 -14.00
N GLU A 59 -12.95 10.52 -12.79
CA GLU A 59 -11.73 10.87 -12.07
C GLU A 59 -10.97 9.61 -11.66
N LEU A 60 -11.66 8.62 -11.09
CA LEU A 60 -11.06 7.35 -10.69
C LEU A 60 -10.51 6.57 -11.89
N ILE A 61 -11.21 6.55 -13.03
CA ILE A 61 -10.70 5.94 -14.28
C ILE A 61 -9.47 6.70 -14.77
N LYS A 62 -9.52 8.04 -14.81
CA LYS A 62 -8.38 8.85 -15.24
C LYS A 62 -7.16 8.56 -14.39
N PHE A 63 -7.31 8.50 -13.06
CA PHE A 63 -6.22 8.14 -12.16
C PHE A 63 -5.67 6.73 -12.45
N LEU A 64 -6.53 5.72 -12.59
CA LEU A 64 -6.11 4.35 -12.86
C LEU A 64 -5.43 4.17 -14.24
N LEU A 65 -5.82 4.97 -15.23
CA LEU A 65 -5.26 4.95 -16.58
C LEU A 65 -4.11 5.94 -16.78
N ALA A 66 -3.91 6.86 -15.85
CA ALA A 66 -2.91 7.90 -15.97
C ALA A 66 -1.50 7.34 -15.66
N GLY A 67 -0.57 7.78 -16.50
CA GLY A 67 0.88 7.64 -16.42
C GLY A 67 1.48 8.79 -17.22
N SER A 68 2.71 8.68 -17.75
CA SER A 68 3.35 9.76 -18.56
C SER A 68 2.61 10.19 -19.83
N TRP A 69 1.46 9.58 -20.12
CA TRP A 69 0.68 9.76 -21.34
C TRP A 69 -0.34 10.90 -21.22
N SER A 70 -0.48 11.49 -20.04
CA SER A 70 -1.35 12.65 -19.81
C SER A 70 -0.55 13.92 -19.56
N SER A 71 -0.85 14.98 -20.31
CA SER A 71 -0.28 16.32 -20.09
C SER A 71 -0.81 17.00 -18.82
N ASN A 72 -1.80 16.40 -18.12
CA ASN A 72 -2.47 16.97 -16.94
C ASN A 72 -2.25 16.11 -15.69
N ILE A 73 -1.06 15.53 -15.57
CA ILE A 73 -0.68 14.57 -14.52
C ILE A 73 -0.96 15.12 -13.10
N GLU A 74 -0.52 16.35 -12.83
CA GLU A 74 -0.71 17.05 -11.56
C GLU A 74 -2.19 17.23 -11.20
N LYS A 75 -3.01 17.61 -12.19
CA LYS A 75 -4.47 17.74 -11.98
C LYS A 75 -5.08 16.38 -11.62
N ILE A 76 -4.66 15.31 -12.30
CA ILE A 76 -5.18 13.97 -12.05
C ILE A 76 -4.80 13.49 -10.64
N ALA A 77 -3.57 13.76 -10.20
CA ALA A 77 -3.12 13.48 -8.84
C ALA A 77 -3.94 14.28 -7.80
N ARG A 78 -4.10 15.60 -8.01
CA ARG A 78 -4.92 16.46 -7.14
C ARG A 78 -6.40 16.03 -7.07
N ASP A 79 -7.00 15.64 -8.20
CA ASP A 79 -8.36 15.09 -8.25
C ASP A 79 -8.44 13.81 -7.39
N PHE A 80 -7.46 12.91 -7.51
CA PHE A 80 -7.37 11.71 -6.68
C PHE A 80 -7.18 12.04 -5.20
N PHE A 81 -6.33 13.00 -4.84
CA PHE A 81 -6.12 13.39 -3.44
C PHE A 81 -7.39 13.95 -2.79
N SER A 82 -8.18 14.72 -3.54
CA SER A 82 -9.45 15.25 -3.05
C SER A 82 -10.43 14.10 -2.75
N ILE A 83 -10.53 13.14 -3.68
CA ILE A 83 -11.36 11.94 -3.52
C ILE A 83 -10.86 11.05 -2.39
N GLY A 84 -9.55 10.78 -2.33
CA GLY A 84 -8.91 9.93 -1.34
C GLY A 84 -9.03 10.51 0.07
N ASN A 85 -8.83 11.82 0.23
CA ASN A 85 -9.05 12.52 1.50
C ASN A 85 -10.51 12.37 1.96
N TYR A 86 -11.48 12.57 1.06
CA TYR A 86 -12.89 12.34 1.38
C TYR A 86 -13.15 10.89 1.82
N ILE A 87 -12.64 9.90 1.08
CA ILE A 87 -12.79 8.47 1.41
C ILE A 87 -12.25 8.19 2.82
N ILE A 88 -11.04 8.69 3.11
CA ILE A 88 -10.38 8.48 4.40
C ILE A 88 -11.20 9.11 5.53
N VAL A 89 -11.52 10.40 5.43
CA VAL A 89 -12.24 11.15 6.49
C VAL A 89 -13.68 10.65 6.65
N HIS A 90 -14.33 10.19 5.58
CA HIS A 90 -15.62 9.53 5.67
C HIS A 90 -15.53 8.28 6.55
N ASP A 91 -14.60 7.38 6.26
CA ASP A 91 -14.50 6.10 6.98
C ASP A 91 -13.95 6.26 8.41
N THR A 92 -13.41 7.42 8.78
CA THR A 92 -13.04 7.73 10.18
C THR A 92 -14.20 8.21 11.04
N GLY A 93 -15.42 8.37 10.49
CA GLY A 93 -16.58 8.88 11.25
C GLY A 93 -16.65 10.40 11.38
N LYS A 94 -15.62 11.13 10.96
CA LYS A 94 -15.49 12.58 11.21
C LYS A 94 -16.48 13.43 10.41
N LEU A 95 -17.06 12.90 9.32
CA LEU A 95 -18.13 13.58 8.58
C LEU A 95 -19.49 13.53 9.28
N GLN A 96 -19.65 12.73 10.34
CA GLN A 96 -20.83 12.67 11.19
C GLN A 96 -22.16 12.28 10.50
N THR A 97 -22.11 11.86 9.23
CA THR A 97 -23.24 11.23 8.54
C THR A 97 -23.48 9.81 9.08
N ASN A 98 -24.67 9.24 8.83
CA ASN A 98 -24.98 7.88 9.26
C ASN A 98 -23.98 6.85 8.69
N THR A 99 -23.67 6.96 7.40
CA THR A 99 -22.68 6.08 6.74
C THR A 99 -21.29 6.29 7.30
N SER A 100 -20.87 7.53 7.58
CA SER A 100 -19.56 7.80 8.16
C SER A 100 -19.42 7.14 9.56
N LYS A 101 -20.44 7.25 10.40
CA LYS A 101 -20.48 6.59 11.73
C LYS A 101 -20.51 5.06 11.64
N LEU A 102 -21.23 4.51 10.67
CA LEU A 102 -21.24 3.06 10.43
C LEU A 102 -19.86 2.56 10.01
N ALA A 103 -19.15 3.31 9.18
CA ALA A 103 -17.80 2.96 8.74
C ALA A 103 -16.80 3.01 9.90
N GLU A 104 -16.82 4.07 10.71
CA GLU A 104 -16.01 4.20 11.93
C GLU A 104 -16.24 3.01 12.87
N LYS A 105 -17.50 2.68 13.15
CA LYS A 105 -17.84 1.56 14.01
C LYS A 105 -17.31 0.24 13.44
N TYR A 106 -17.48 0.03 12.14
CA TYR A 106 -17.03 -1.18 11.47
C TYR A 106 -15.50 -1.36 11.58
N LEU A 107 -14.71 -0.30 11.36
CA LEU A 107 -13.26 -0.37 11.48
C LEU A 107 -12.79 -0.55 12.93
N ASN A 108 -13.47 0.07 13.90
CA ASN A 108 -13.18 -0.14 15.31
C ASN A 108 -13.42 -1.59 15.73
N ASP A 109 -14.62 -2.11 15.45
CA ASP A 109 -15.03 -3.46 15.86
C ASP A 109 -14.16 -4.55 15.22
N ASN A 110 -13.79 -4.39 13.95
CA ASN A 110 -13.18 -5.47 13.16
C ASN A 110 -11.66 -5.36 13.00
N VAL A 111 -11.08 -4.19 13.28
CA VAL A 111 -9.63 -3.96 13.08
C VAL A 111 -8.98 -3.34 14.32
N ILE A 112 -9.35 -2.12 14.67
CA ILE A 112 -8.61 -1.33 15.67
C ILE A 112 -8.67 -1.99 17.05
N ASP A 113 -9.87 -2.28 17.56
CA ASP A 113 -10.03 -2.86 18.90
C ASP A 113 -9.44 -4.28 18.99
N PRO A 114 -9.67 -5.19 18.02
CA PRO A 114 -9.02 -6.50 18.02
C PRO A 114 -7.49 -6.43 17.98
N LEU A 115 -6.91 -5.56 17.15
CA LEU A 115 -5.45 -5.40 17.07
C LEU A 115 -4.88 -4.86 18.37
N LYS A 116 -5.49 -3.80 18.91
CA LYS A 116 -5.05 -3.16 20.17
C LYS A 116 -5.20 -4.07 21.38
N SER A 117 -6.24 -4.89 21.41
CA SER A 117 -6.47 -5.89 22.46
C SER A 117 -5.41 -7.00 22.42
N LYS A 118 -5.11 -7.54 21.23
CA LYS A 118 -4.10 -8.59 21.05
C LYS A 118 -2.68 -8.10 21.27
N LYS A 119 -2.38 -6.83 20.94
CA LYS A 119 -1.02 -6.24 20.98
C LYS A 119 0.02 -7.06 20.23
N SER A 120 -0.42 -7.77 19.19
CA SER A 120 0.44 -8.63 18.41
C SER A 120 -0.14 -8.86 17.04
N ILE A 121 0.73 -9.17 16.08
CA ILE A 121 0.34 -9.48 14.72
C ILE A 121 1.21 -10.56 14.12
N THR A 122 0.61 -11.44 13.31
CA THR A 122 1.33 -12.51 12.63
C THR A 122 1.68 -12.04 11.23
N LEU A 123 2.98 -11.90 10.97
CA LEU A 123 3.51 -11.51 9.67
C LEU A 123 3.25 -12.60 8.63
N GLN A 124 3.37 -12.25 7.35
CA GLN A 124 3.26 -13.22 6.24
C GLN A 124 4.33 -14.32 6.29
N THR A 125 5.45 -14.05 6.98
CA THR A 125 6.51 -15.02 7.29
C THR A 125 6.07 -16.03 8.36
N GLY A 126 4.88 -15.89 8.96
CA GLY A 126 4.41 -16.71 10.08
C GLY A 126 5.01 -16.32 11.43
N GLU A 127 5.96 -15.39 11.48
CA GLU A 127 6.45 -14.81 12.73
C GLU A 127 5.36 -13.96 13.38
N THR A 128 5.22 -14.03 14.70
CA THR A 128 4.33 -13.14 15.45
C THR A 128 5.13 -12.03 16.12
N LEU A 129 4.95 -10.79 15.66
CA LEU A 129 5.43 -9.60 16.37
C LEU A 129 4.53 -9.34 17.57
N LYS A 130 5.11 -9.25 18.77
CA LYS A 130 4.40 -8.93 20.02
C LYS A 130 4.89 -7.60 20.57
N PHE A 131 3.96 -6.72 20.93
CA PHE A 131 4.24 -5.43 21.50
C PHE A 131 3.97 -5.46 23.00
N LYS A 132 5.00 -5.14 23.81
CA LYS A 132 4.85 -5.08 25.27
C LYS A 132 3.84 -4.00 25.66
N ASN A 133 3.96 -2.83 25.04
CA ASN A 133 3.07 -1.68 25.17
C ASN A 133 2.73 -1.16 23.77
N LEU A 134 1.53 -0.58 23.63
CA LEU A 134 1.12 0.14 22.42
C LEU A 134 1.23 1.65 22.69
N ASP A 135 2.47 2.13 22.70
CA ASP A 135 2.72 3.56 22.51
C ASP A 135 2.44 3.94 21.05
N ARG A 136 2.66 5.21 20.70
CA ARG A 136 2.32 5.70 19.36
C ARG A 136 3.14 5.02 18.26
N LEU A 137 4.45 4.89 18.44
CA LEU A 137 5.30 4.18 17.46
C LEU A 137 4.86 2.73 17.26
N ASN A 138 4.62 1.99 18.34
CA ASN A 138 4.24 0.58 18.26
C ASN A 138 2.82 0.40 17.70
N THR A 139 1.91 1.35 17.93
CA THR A 139 0.58 1.34 17.33
C THR A 139 0.65 1.61 15.82
N ALA A 140 1.45 2.58 15.38
CA ALA A 140 1.69 2.83 13.96
C ALA A 140 2.31 1.62 13.25
N LYS A 141 3.28 0.95 13.89
CA LYS A 141 3.85 -0.32 13.40
C LYS A 141 2.79 -1.40 13.29
N LEU A 142 1.96 -1.57 14.32
CA LEU A 142 0.90 -2.58 14.33
C LEU A 142 -0.06 -2.39 13.14
N TYR A 143 -0.48 -1.16 12.85
CA TYR A 143 -1.33 -0.87 11.69
C TYR A 143 -0.60 -1.07 10.36
N TYR A 144 0.65 -0.63 10.24
CA TYR A 144 1.45 -0.86 9.04
C TYR A 144 1.56 -2.34 8.69
N TYR A 145 1.96 -3.16 9.66
CA TYR A 145 2.08 -4.61 9.47
C TYR A 145 0.72 -5.27 9.23
N TYR A 146 -0.36 -4.76 9.81
CA TYR A 146 -1.70 -5.25 9.50
C TYR A 146 -2.03 -5.03 8.03
N VAL A 147 -1.87 -3.82 7.52
CA VAL A 147 -2.22 -3.56 6.12
C VAL A 147 -1.26 -4.31 5.18
N ARG A 148 0.05 -4.28 5.45
CA ARG A 148 1.08 -4.94 4.63
C ARG A 148 0.88 -6.45 4.53
N ASP A 149 0.62 -7.10 5.67
CA ASP A 149 0.65 -8.56 5.75
C ASP A 149 -0.74 -9.21 5.76
N HIS A 150 -1.78 -8.52 6.22
CA HIS A 150 -3.15 -9.06 6.32
C HIS A 150 -4.09 -8.65 5.17
N ILE A 151 -3.71 -7.68 4.33
CA ILE A 151 -4.47 -7.34 3.12
C ILE A 151 -3.78 -7.95 1.90
N PHE A 152 -4.50 -8.82 1.19
CA PHE A 152 -3.97 -9.47 0.01
C PHE A 152 -3.89 -8.50 -1.16
N PHE A 153 -2.68 -8.28 -1.67
CA PHE A 153 -2.50 -7.58 -2.94
C PHE A 153 -2.89 -8.50 -4.11
N PRO A 154 -3.84 -8.10 -4.97
CA PRO A 154 -4.22 -8.90 -6.12
C PRO A 154 -3.08 -8.92 -7.16
N HIS A 155 -2.44 -10.07 -7.30
CA HIS A 155 -1.50 -10.34 -8.39
C HIS A 155 -1.97 -11.56 -9.18
N SER A 156 -1.68 -11.58 -10.49
CA SER A 156 -1.99 -12.74 -11.33
C SER A 156 -1.04 -13.88 -10.98
N SER A 157 -1.40 -14.69 -9.99
CA SER A 157 -0.77 -15.98 -9.79
C SER A 157 -1.07 -16.87 -10.99
N LYS A 158 -0.13 -17.75 -11.37
CA LYS A 158 -0.36 -18.78 -12.40
C LYS A 158 -1.45 -19.79 -12.03
N GLU A 159 -2.12 -19.65 -10.88
CA GLU A 159 -3.08 -20.61 -10.33
C GLU A 159 -4.55 -20.32 -10.67
N GLY A 160 -4.85 -19.32 -11.50
CA GLY A 160 -6.22 -19.10 -11.99
C GLY A 160 -6.21 -18.35 -13.31
N GLY A 161 -6.52 -19.04 -14.40
CA GLY A 161 -6.32 -18.57 -15.77
C GLY A 161 -6.90 -17.19 -16.08
N VAL A 162 -6.08 -16.32 -16.66
CA VAL A 162 -6.10 -15.88 -18.07
C VAL A 162 -4.71 -15.27 -18.35
N THR A 163 -3.91 -15.91 -19.20
CA THR A 163 -2.64 -15.37 -19.67
C THR A 163 -2.90 -14.36 -20.79
N ASN A 164 -3.02 -13.08 -20.45
CA ASN A 164 -2.91 -12.01 -21.45
C ASN A 164 -1.61 -11.25 -21.19
N ASN A 165 -0.66 -11.42 -22.12
CA ASN A 165 0.72 -10.91 -22.07
C ASN A 165 0.83 -9.38 -22.26
N ILE A 166 -0.15 -8.61 -21.80
CA ILE A 166 -0.08 -7.13 -21.79
C ILE A 166 0.20 -6.70 -20.35
N PRO A 167 1.40 -6.14 -20.07
CA PRO A 167 1.71 -5.56 -18.76
C PRO A 167 0.61 -4.55 -18.36
N GLY A 168 0.04 -4.69 -17.15
CA GLY A 168 -0.99 -3.79 -16.65
C GLY A 168 -2.45 -4.14 -17.02
N PHE A 169 -2.69 -4.98 -18.03
CA PHE A 169 -4.07 -5.33 -18.44
C PHE A 169 -4.78 -6.24 -17.43
N ASN A 170 -4.05 -7.16 -16.77
CA ASN A 170 -4.62 -7.99 -15.69
C ASN A 170 -4.92 -7.17 -14.43
N LEU A 171 -4.11 -6.14 -14.13
CA LEU A 171 -4.40 -5.20 -13.04
C LEU A 171 -5.66 -4.41 -13.40
N LEU A 172 -5.73 -3.87 -14.62
CA LEU A 172 -6.91 -3.17 -15.17
C LEU A 172 -8.18 -4.02 -15.08
N VAL A 173 -8.15 -5.29 -15.49
CA VAL A 173 -9.32 -6.19 -15.44
C VAL A 173 -9.69 -6.55 -13.99
N SER A 174 -8.72 -6.75 -13.09
CA SER A 174 -8.99 -7.02 -11.67
C SER A 174 -9.48 -5.79 -10.89
N THR A 175 -9.12 -4.58 -11.31
CA THR A 175 -9.55 -3.29 -10.73
C THR A 175 -10.84 -2.75 -11.35
N THR A 176 -11.34 -3.33 -12.45
CA THR A 176 -12.59 -2.87 -13.09
C THR A 176 -13.88 -3.21 -12.34
N ARG A 177 -13.90 -4.22 -11.46
CA ARG A 177 -15.17 -4.58 -10.79
C ARG A 177 -15.48 -3.71 -9.57
N GLU A 178 -14.48 -3.14 -8.92
CA GLU A 178 -14.58 -2.21 -7.79
C GLU A 178 -13.42 -1.20 -7.90
N ARG A 179 -13.65 -0.09 -8.62
CA ARG A 179 -12.69 1.03 -8.74
C ARG A 179 -12.38 1.56 -7.34
N VAL A 180 -11.12 1.74 -6.95
CA VAL A 180 -10.63 2.30 -5.65
C VAL A 180 -11.59 2.07 -4.46
N ARG A 181 -11.29 1.07 -3.64
CA ARG A 181 -12.14 0.65 -2.53
C ARG A 181 -12.07 1.60 -1.35
N PHE A 182 -13.17 1.69 -0.62
CA PHE A 182 -13.17 2.31 0.70
C PHE A 182 -12.40 1.42 1.71
N PRO A 183 -11.83 2.00 2.77
CA PRO A 183 -11.17 1.26 3.85
C PRO A 183 -11.98 0.08 4.39
N THR A 184 -13.28 0.27 4.67
CA THR A 184 -14.14 -0.82 5.16
C THR A 184 -14.33 -1.96 4.15
N GLU A 185 -14.43 -1.66 2.85
CA GLU A 185 -14.50 -2.69 1.79
C GLU A 185 -13.19 -3.48 1.68
N THR A 186 -12.06 -2.79 1.83
CA THR A 186 -10.73 -3.39 1.82
C THR A 186 -10.58 -4.37 2.97
N VAL A 187 -11.05 -4.00 4.17
CA VAL A 187 -11.08 -4.86 5.36
C VAL A 187 -12.03 -6.04 5.14
N ALA A 188 -13.27 -5.79 4.68
CA ALA A 188 -14.28 -6.83 4.51
C ALA A 188 -13.89 -7.92 3.51
N THR A 189 -13.19 -7.53 2.45
CA THR A 189 -12.74 -8.47 1.41
C THR A 189 -11.37 -9.08 1.73
N GLY A 190 -10.56 -8.40 2.56
CA GLY A 190 -9.16 -8.72 2.80
C GLY A 190 -8.30 -8.59 1.54
N VAL A 191 -8.73 -7.81 0.54
CA VAL A 191 -8.06 -7.63 -0.76
C VAL A 191 -7.97 -6.15 -1.09
N GLY A 192 -6.81 -5.70 -1.55
CA GLY A 192 -6.62 -4.30 -1.96
C GLY A 192 -5.36 -4.08 -2.79
N ALA A 193 -5.46 -3.25 -3.83
CA ALA A 193 -4.31 -2.75 -4.58
C ALA A 193 -3.60 -1.61 -3.81
N CYS A 194 -2.62 -0.94 -4.44
CA CYS A 194 -1.85 0.14 -3.79
C CYS A 194 -2.71 1.26 -3.20
N ALA A 195 -3.67 1.79 -3.98
CA ALA A 195 -4.60 2.80 -3.50
C ALA A 195 -5.45 2.30 -2.33
N ASP A 196 -6.07 1.12 -2.46
CA ASP A 196 -6.94 0.54 -1.43
C ASP A 196 -6.20 0.37 -0.09
N GLN A 197 -4.97 -0.17 -0.14
CA GLN A 197 -4.14 -0.38 1.04
C GLN A 197 -3.64 0.94 1.65
N ALA A 198 -3.21 1.90 0.82
CA ALA A 198 -2.78 3.20 1.31
C ALA A 198 -3.94 3.96 1.98
N LEU A 199 -5.14 3.96 1.37
CA LEU A 199 -6.33 4.56 1.96
C LEU A 199 -6.69 3.90 3.28
N LEU A 200 -6.66 2.57 3.37
CA LEU A 200 -6.90 1.86 4.64
C LEU A 200 -5.86 2.22 5.71
N LEU A 201 -4.57 2.18 5.38
CA LEU A 201 -3.50 2.50 6.33
C LEU A 201 -3.62 3.94 6.83
N ALA A 202 -3.83 4.90 5.93
CA ALA A 202 -4.03 6.30 6.28
C ALA A 202 -5.27 6.48 7.17
N THR A 203 -6.38 5.80 6.88
CA THR A 203 -7.58 5.80 7.73
C THR A 203 -7.30 5.30 9.14
N LEU A 204 -6.65 4.14 9.30
CA LEU A 204 -6.36 3.57 10.63
C LEU A 204 -5.45 4.48 11.45
N LEU A 205 -4.42 5.06 10.83
CA LEU A 205 -3.54 6.03 11.46
C LEU A 205 -4.31 7.32 11.82
N TYR A 206 -5.09 7.87 10.90
CA TYR A 206 -5.83 9.11 11.16
C TYR A 206 -6.90 8.96 12.25
N MET A 207 -7.57 7.80 12.34
CA MET A 207 -8.49 7.46 13.44
C MET A 207 -7.80 7.47 14.81
N ASP A 208 -6.53 7.07 14.86
CA ASP A 208 -5.71 7.12 16.08
C ASP A 208 -5.06 8.49 16.33
N GLY A 209 -5.38 9.50 15.52
CA GLY A 209 -4.91 10.86 15.67
C GLY A 209 -3.47 11.09 15.21
N TYR A 210 -2.92 10.22 14.35
CA TYR A 210 -1.67 10.55 13.65
C TYR A 210 -1.92 11.62 12.58
N GLU A 211 -0.94 12.48 12.39
CA GLU A 211 -0.89 13.35 11.22
C GLU A 211 -0.35 12.54 10.04
N VAL A 212 -1.15 12.49 8.97
CA VAL A 212 -0.90 11.64 7.81
C VAL A 212 -1.21 12.37 6.51
N ALA A 213 -0.48 12.01 5.47
CA ALA A 213 -0.76 12.36 4.09
C ALA A 213 -0.85 11.09 3.24
N ILE A 214 -1.57 11.18 2.14
CA ILE A 214 -1.45 10.23 1.03
C ILE A 214 -0.59 10.85 -0.05
N GLY A 215 0.13 10.04 -0.81
CA GLY A 215 0.77 10.55 -2.00
C GLY A 215 0.97 9.50 -3.08
N THR A 216 1.38 10.01 -4.23
CA THR A 216 1.62 9.23 -5.44
C THR A 216 3.09 9.14 -5.74
N ALA A 217 3.46 8.06 -6.42
CA ALA A 217 4.75 7.86 -7.05
C ALA A 217 4.55 7.16 -8.40
N PRO A 218 5.49 7.23 -9.35
CA PRO A 218 5.42 6.41 -10.55
C PRO A 218 5.49 4.92 -10.20
N SER A 219 4.60 4.11 -10.77
CA SER A 219 4.62 2.66 -10.53
C SER A 219 5.51 1.90 -11.50
N ILE A 220 5.66 2.36 -12.75
CA ILE A 220 6.40 1.69 -13.81
C ILE A 220 7.29 2.72 -14.52
N GLY A 221 8.51 2.33 -14.91
CA GLY A 221 9.35 3.11 -15.82
C GLY A 221 10.02 2.22 -16.84
N THR A 222 10.11 2.70 -18.08
CA THR A 222 10.89 2.07 -19.15
C THR A 222 12.05 2.99 -19.49
N VAL A 223 13.28 2.49 -19.42
CA VAL A 223 14.46 3.21 -19.91
C VAL A 223 14.47 3.15 -21.43
N ASN A 224 14.42 4.31 -22.08
CA ASN A 224 14.46 4.48 -23.52
C ASN A 224 15.91 4.31 -24.05
N GLU A 225 16.07 4.14 -25.36
CA GLU A 225 17.39 3.96 -26.00
C GLU A 225 18.34 5.15 -25.78
N ASP A 226 17.79 6.35 -25.58
CA ASP A 226 18.53 7.59 -25.31
C ASP A 226 18.86 7.79 -23.82
N GLY A 227 18.49 6.84 -22.96
CA GLY A 227 18.69 6.90 -21.51
C GLY A 227 17.62 7.69 -20.75
N SER A 228 16.63 8.29 -21.42
CA SER A 228 15.47 8.89 -20.75
C SER A 228 14.53 7.80 -20.19
N ILE A 229 13.67 8.14 -19.23
CA ILE A 229 12.69 7.20 -18.65
C ILE A 229 11.28 7.60 -19.07
N THR A 230 10.55 6.68 -19.68
CA THR A 230 9.10 6.81 -19.92
C THR A 230 8.34 6.21 -18.74
N TRP A 231 7.51 7.02 -18.09
CA TRP A 231 6.78 6.62 -16.90
C TRP A 231 5.39 6.03 -17.18
N GLY A 232 4.94 5.10 -16.37
CA GLY A 232 3.63 4.47 -16.52
C GLY A 232 2.99 4.19 -15.18
N GLY A 233 1.69 4.48 -15.09
CA GLY A 233 0.86 4.20 -13.91
C GLY A 233 1.22 5.02 -12.68
N TYR A 234 0.28 5.02 -11.73
CA TYR A 234 0.51 5.53 -10.38
C TYR A 234 0.67 4.40 -9.38
N HIS A 235 1.52 4.65 -8.39
CA HIS A 235 1.60 3.97 -7.13
C HIS A 235 1.11 4.93 -6.04
N VAL A 236 0.48 4.40 -4.99
CA VAL A 236 -0.04 5.20 -3.87
C VAL A 236 0.60 4.70 -2.58
N CYS A 237 1.09 5.63 -1.77
CA CYS A 237 1.72 5.38 -0.48
C CYS A 237 1.18 6.33 0.60
N VAL A 238 1.57 6.08 1.85
CA VAL A 238 1.19 6.90 3.00
C VAL A 238 2.43 7.61 3.53
N TYR A 239 2.30 8.88 3.85
CA TYR A 239 3.30 9.65 4.57
C TYR A 239 2.81 9.81 6.01
N LEU A 240 3.59 9.31 6.97
CA LEU A 240 3.31 9.43 8.40
C LEU A 240 4.26 10.45 9.01
N LYS A 241 3.72 11.41 9.77
CA LYS A 241 4.54 12.36 10.51
C LYS A 241 5.39 11.65 11.55
N ASP A 242 6.69 11.94 11.56
CA ASP A 242 7.55 11.52 12.65
C ASP A 242 7.31 12.41 13.87
N GLU A 243 6.72 11.84 14.92
CA GLU A 243 6.40 12.52 16.19
C GLU A 243 7.65 12.69 17.11
N GLY A 244 8.86 12.43 16.61
CA GLY A 244 10.12 12.55 17.35
C GLY A 244 10.82 11.21 17.61
N TRP A 245 10.47 10.16 16.87
CA TRP A 245 11.08 8.84 16.92
C TRP A 245 12.45 8.79 16.24
N GLY A 246 12.76 9.76 15.37
CA GLY A 246 14.03 9.84 14.65
C GLY A 246 14.13 8.85 13.48
N ILE A 247 12.98 8.46 12.94
CA ILE A 247 12.85 7.52 11.81
C ILE A 247 12.58 8.29 10.51
N GLY A 248 11.85 9.40 10.59
CA GLY A 248 11.52 10.23 9.44
C GLY A 248 12.77 10.80 8.78
N ARG A 249 12.85 10.64 7.46
CA ARG A 249 13.97 11.10 6.64
C ARG A 249 13.58 12.16 5.61
N HIS A 250 12.28 12.34 5.40
CA HIS A 250 11.76 13.19 4.34
C HIS A 250 11.18 14.47 4.93
N GLU A 251 11.58 15.61 4.39
CA GLU A 251 11.08 16.92 4.80
C GLU A 251 10.29 17.54 3.65
N PHE A 252 9.03 17.86 3.92
CA PHE A 252 8.13 18.55 3.01
C PHE A 252 7.78 19.90 3.61
N LYS A 253 7.75 20.95 2.77
CA LYS A 253 7.33 22.28 3.23
C LYS A 253 5.82 22.40 3.20
N GLU A 254 5.23 22.12 2.05
CA GLU A 254 3.80 22.22 1.80
C GLU A 254 3.36 21.05 0.93
N ASP A 255 2.10 20.64 1.09
CA ASP A 255 1.47 19.64 0.23
C ASP A 255 1.01 20.25 -1.11
N ASP A 256 0.47 19.41 -1.99
CA ASP A 256 0.00 19.84 -3.31
C ASP A 256 -1.13 20.87 -3.26
N PHE A 257 -1.77 21.11 -2.11
CA PHE A 257 -2.82 22.11 -1.91
C PHE A 257 -2.32 23.35 -1.16
N GLY A 258 -1.03 23.42 -0.81
CA GLY A 258 -0.43 24.52 -0.05
C GLY A 258 -0.62 24.40 1.47
N ASN A 259 -1.00 23.22 1.98
CA ASN A 259 -1.09 22.99 3.41
C ASN A 259 0.30 22.73 3.98
N ASN A 260 0.59 23.28 5.17
CA ASN A 260 1.90 23.14 5.82
C ASN A 260 2.18 21.67 6.21
N MET A 261 3.34 21.15 5.81
CA MET A 261 3.85 19.82 6.17
C MET A 261 5.15 19.86 7.01
N ASP A 262 5.48 20.99 7.62
CA ASP A 262 6.73 21.25 8.38
C ASP A 262 7.14 20.13 9.32
N GLY A 263 8.33 19.54 9.09
CA GLY A 263 8.95 18.50 9.93
C GLY A 263 9.27 17.23 9.14
N LYS A 264 9.61 16.15 9.85
CA LYS A 264 10.06 14.90 9.22
C LYS A 264 8.93 13.91 9.02
N TRP A 265 9.01 13.16 7.93
CA TRP A 265 8.00 12.20 7.49
C TRP A 265 8.63 10.86 7.16
N ILE A 266 7.84 9.82 7.37
CA ILE A 266 8.14 8.43 7.07
C ILE A 266 7.26 8.01 5.90
N ILE A 267 7.85 7.44 4.86
CA ILE A 267 7.09 6.85 3.76
C ILE A 267 6.74 5.41 4.15
N LEU A 268 5.44 5.13 4.20
CA LEU A 268 4.88 3.82 4.49
C LEU A 268 4.22 3.28 3.23
N ASP A 269 4.78 2.18 2.74
CA ASP A 269 4.33 1.53 1.52
C ASP A 269 3.95 0.07 1.81
N PRO A 270 2.65 -0.21 2.04
CA PRO A 270 2.20 -1.52 2.49
C PRO A 270 2.18 -2.59 1.39
N ILE A 271 2.33 -2.23 0.10
CA ILE A 271 2.29 -3.27 -0.94
C ILE A 271 3.59 -4.07 -1.03
N ASN A 272 4.69 -3.58 -0.47
CA ASN A 272 5.98 -4.25 -0.43
C ASN A 272 6.03 -5.35 0.65
N SER A 273 5.12 -6.31 0.55
CA SER A 273 5.01 -7.48 1.44
C SER A 273 5.80 -8.68 0.91
N PRO A 274 6.20 -9.64 1.78
CA PRO A 274 6.92 -10.85 1.37
C PRO A 274 6.28 -11.61 0.21
N ARG A 275 4.95 -11.67 0.18
CA ARG A 275 4.19 -12.35 -0.88
C ARG A 275 4.19 -11.60 -2.19
N HIS A 276 3.95 -10.29 -2.13
CA HIS A 276 3.68 -9.52 -3.33
C HIS A 276 4.98 -9.14 -4.05
N VAL A 277 6.03 -8.82 -3.28
CA VAL A 277 7.24 -8.19 -3.80
C VAL A 277 7.92 -8.98 -4.94
N GLN A 278 7.92 -10.32 -4.87
CA GLN A 278 8.48 -11.19 -5.90
C GLN A 278 7.74 -11.11 -7.24
N ASN A 279 6.50 -10.64 -7.22
CA ASN A 279 5.63 -10.49 -8.39
C ASN A 279 5.49 -9.01 -8.82
N MET A 280 6.06 -8.09 -8.05
CA MET A 280 5.94 -6.67 -8.27
C MET A 280 6.90 -6.22 -9.37
N ARG A 281 6.42 -5.33 -10.24
CA ARG A 281 7.22 -4.68 -11.28
C ARG A 281 7.21 -3.17 -11.03
N MET A 282 7.81 -2.78 -9.91
CA MET A 282 8.00 -1.38 -9.56
C MET A 282 9.39 -0.88 -9.92
N ILE A 283 9.51 0.42 -10.15
CA ILE A 283 10.81 1.03 -10.41
C ILE A 283 11.70 0.95 -9.16
N GLY A 284 12.99 0.68 -9.35
CA GLY A 284 13.93 0.46 -8.25
C GLY A 284 13.93 -0.97 -7.70
N GLY A 285 13.07 -1.84 -8.22
CA GLY A 285 12.88 -3.19 -7.70
C GLY A 285 11.96 -3.22 -6.48
N GLY A 286 11.56 -4.43 -6.10
CA GLY A 286 10.77 -4.67 -4.90
C GLY A 286 11.61 -5.42 -3.87
N ASN A 287 11.86 -4.80 -2.73
CA ASN A 287 12.28 -5.49 -1.51
C ASN A 287 11.13 -5.43 -0.51
N VAL A 288 11.07 -6.40 0.40
CA VAL A 288 10.14 -6.30 1.54
C VAL A 288 10.51 -5.06 2.33
N LEU A 289 9.55 -4.19 2.57
CA LEU A 289 9.76 -2.98 3.37
C LEU A 289 9.29 -3.25 4.80
N GLU A 290 10.18 -2.99 5.76
CA GLU A 290 9.84 -2.88 7.17
C GLU A 290 9.36 -1.46 7.49
N PHE A 291 8.76 -1.28 8.68
CA PHE A 291 8.32 0.05 9.11
C PHE A 291 9.50 1.02 9.16
N GLY A 292 9.43 2.08 8.36
CA GLY A 292 10.47 3.10 8.29
C GLY A 292 11.58 2.80 7.30
N ASP A 293 11.47 1.78 6.46
CA ASP A 293 12.33 1.60 5.30
C ASP A 293 11.92 2.55 4.17
N ASP A 294 12.90 3.04 3.41
CA ASP A 294 12.64 3.86 2.23
C ASP A 294 12.36 2.96 1.02
N PRO A 295 11.30 3.22 0.25
CA PRO A 295 11.07 2.48 -0.97
C PRO A 295 12.16 2.77 -2.01
N ALA A 296 12.52 1.74 -2.78
CA ALA A 296 13.67 1.79 -3.69
C ALA A 296 13.54 2.82 -4.81
N TRP A 297 12.31 3.21 -5.18
CA TRP A 297 12.05 4.21 -6.20
C TRP A 297 12.63 5.59 -5.86
N LEU A 298 12.81 5.92 -4.57
CA LEU A 298 13.43 7.17 -4.11
C LEU A 298 14.87 7.36 -4.57
N ASN A 299 15.56 6.26 -4.90
CA ASN A 299 16.94 6.34 -5.42
C ASN A 299 16.98 6.70 -6.92
N ILE A 300 15.82 6.75 -7.58
CA ILE A 300 15.69 6.90 -9.03
C ILE A 300 14.99 8.21 -9.39
N ILE A 301 14.07 8.68 -8.54
CA ILE A 301 13.29 9.91 -8.78
C ILE A 301 13.56 10.96 -7.72
N SER A 302 13.52 12.22 -8.13
CA SER A 302 13.53 13.36 -7.23
C SER A 302 12.10 13.70 -6.78
N PHE A 303 11.96 14.32 -5.61
CA PHE A 303 10.67 14.88 -5.16
C PHE A 303 10.14 16.03 -6.03
N ASP A 304 10.96 16.59 -6.94
CA ASP A 304 10.54 17.56 -7.96
C ASP A 304 9.90 16.89 -9.20
N ASP A 305 9.76 15.56 -9.23
CA ASP A 305 9.11 14.85 -10.35
C ASP A 305 7.59 15.07 -10.31
N PRO A 306 6.95 15.51 -11.42
CA PRO A 306 5.51 15.79 -11.45
C PRO A 306 4.61 14.56 -11.24
N LEU A 307 5.17 13.35 -11.20
CA LEU A 307 4.46 12.11 -10.84
C LEU A 307 4.43 11.86 -9.33
N ILE A 308 5.26 12.59 -8.58
CA ILE A 308 5.26 12.63 -7.13
C ILE A 308 4.33 13.76 -6.70
N GLY A 309 3.33 13.41 -5.91
CA GLY A 309 2.42 14.38 -5.30
C GLY A 309 2.01 13.86 -3.95
N TYR A 310 1.60 14.75 -3.06
CA TYR A 310 1.14 14.36 -1.73
C TYR A 310 0.15 15.38 -1.17
N ALA A 311 -0.76 14.91 -0.35
CA ALA A 311 -1.82 15.70 0.24
C ALA A 311 -2.09 15.27 1.68
N LEU A 312 -2.11 16.26 2.58
CA LEU A 312 -2.52 16.04 3.95
C LEU A 312 -3.96 15.58 4.03
N ILE A 313 -4.21 14.66 4.95
CA ILE A 313 -5.58 14.29 5.31
C ILE A 313 -6.14 15.38 6.20
N ASP A 314 -7.22 15.99 5.73
CA ASP A 314 -7.83 17.17 6.35
C ASP A 314 -9.36 17.06 6.33
N GLU A 315 -9.94 17.16 7.53
CA GLU A 315 -11.38 17.13 7.73
C GLU A 315 -12.09 18.32 7.05
N LYS A 316 -11.45 19.49 7.02
CA LYS A 316 -12.04 20.68 6.38
C LYS A 316 -12.14 20.47 4.88
N ALA A 317 -11.06 20.09 4.21
CA ALA A 317 -11.06 19.76 2.79
C ALA A 317 -12.10 18.68 2.43
N ALA A 318 -12.21 17.62 3.24
CA ALA A 318 -13.21 16.58 3.02
C ALA A 318 -14.66 17.08 3.14
N LYS A 319 -14.94 17.98 4.09
CA LYS A 319 -16.27 18.60 4.23
C LYS A 319 -16.59 19.50 3.04
N GLU A 320 -15.63 20.30 2.59
CA GLU A 320 -15.78 21.19 1.42
C GLU A 320 -16.02 20.39 0.13
N PHE A 321 -15.38 19.23 -0.03
CA PHE A 321 -15.62 18.33 -1.16
C PHE A 321 -17.06 17.77 -1.19
N SER A 322 -17.72 17.69 -0.03
CA SER A 322 -19.06 17.13 0.12
C SER A 322 -20.21 18.12 -0.06
N ALA A 323 -19.91 19.42 0.04
CA ALA A 323 -20.87 20.53 -0.04
C ALA A 323 -21.31 20.80 -1.50
#